data_AF-A0A433WDA7-F1
#
_entry.id   AF-A0A433WDA7-F1
#
_cell.length_a   1.000
_cell.length_b   1.000
_cell.length_c   1.000
_cell.angle_alpha   90.00
_cell.angle_beta   90.00
_cell.angle_gamma   90.00
#
_symmetry.space_group_name_H-M   'P 1'
#
loop_
_entity.id
_entity.type
_entity.pdbx_description
1 polymer ?
#
loop_
_entity_poly.entity_id
_entity_poly.type
_entity_poly.pdbx_seq_one_letter_code
_entity_poly.pdbx_strand_id
1 'polypeptide(L)'
;MRQDTSLNTHPGAALPLVQQGRKLFSAKWMKVLPAPFIFLLTMQVAQAQDPEIKATPIIKTQDTTIRKIVEEMQRITDNDKQNSNAIQALLQGKEIDNMSKYDLMKTNIVNASETYYLLNKKIIDLKSRTTTNNLDVFITSLNNPESKALGFSLSDRIVELVEKIILKNKSDKGEKNSKIVESTKSIINSPIFQSFTSLTPPLAIANSVMNFLHSVSVNNKQINQKSLQDFEKELNKYVVYYTALNDANQKFEYGLNFNKDQLSLLQDNLYDHLSFTATSMKFPAPQKGNQPLSQTMNEYFFDFKKEKVIDYFNQLEAKYTNKNKRIDYESLLRENPNLKEVNNQLEDLVLQTKRFENLYNEYFTLLDSYYTKVNNSLKIAQDNGLADKSIIDTKQAEFRSLKTDAVQEIQASINIRELYSNTEKIKYRYRIF
;
A
#
# COMPACT_ATOMS: atom_id res chain seq x y z
N MET A 1 67.39 46.90 5.18
CA MET A 1 67.41 47.04 6.65
C MET A 1 66.11 46.47 7.19
N ARG A 2 66.23 45.72 8.29
CA ARG A 2 65.22 44.83 8.92
C ARG A 2 64.00 45.57 9.47
N GLN A 3 62.84 44.90 9.47
CA GLN A 3 62.01 44.50 10.63
C GLN A 3 60.61 44.09 10.11
N ASP A 4 60.29 42.80 10.10
CA ASP A 4 59.66 42.03 11.19
C ASP A 4 58.16 42.36 11.39
N THR A 5 57.31 41.49 10.86
CA THR A 5 55.94 41.29 11.33
C THR A 5 55.68 39.80 11.50
N SER A 6 54.99 39.51 12.60
CA SER A 6 54.89 38.28 13.37
C SER A 6 54.12 37.13 12.71
N LEU A 7 54.55 35.92 13.08
CA LEU A 7 53.86 34.64 12.99
C LEU A 7 52.53 34.63 13.75
N ASN A 8 51.51 33.99 13.19
CA ASN A 8 50.61 33.15 13.97
C ASN A 8 50.09 31.96 13.13
N THR A 9 50.01 30.83 13.81
CA THR A 9 50.00 29.45 13.30
C THR A 9 48.59 28.91 13.04
N HIS A 10 48.39 28.25 11.90
CA HIS A 10 47.29 27.29 11.67
C HIS A 10 47.87 25.90 11.40
N PRO A 11 47.53 24.87 12.19
CA PRO A 11 47.82 23.48 11.85
C PRO A 11 46.59 22.82 11.23
N GLY A 12 46.80 22.01 10.20
CA GLY A 12 45.75 21.11 9.69
C GLY A 12 45.85 20.83 8.21
N ALA A 13 47.01 20.34 7.76
CA ALA A 13 47.19 19.84 6.42
C ALA A 13 46.40 18.54 6.20
N ALA A 14 45.68 18.46 5.08
CA ALA A 14 45.48 17.22 4.34
C ALA A 14 45.61 17.53 2.84
N LEU A 15 46.64 16.98 2.21
CA LEU A 15 46.88 16.91 0.77
C LEU A 15 47.33 15.46 0.49
N PRO A 16 47.39 14.98 -0.76
CA PRO A 16 46.38 15.04 -1.83
C PRO A 16 46.21 13.63 -2.46
N LEU A 17 45.04 13.31 -3.02
CA LEU A 17 44.89 12.13 -3.89
C LEU A 17 44.83 12.55 -5.37
N VAL A 18 46.01 12.43 -5.97
CA VAL A 18 46.35 12.16 -7.37
C VAL A 18 45.15 12.03 -8.33
N GLN A 19 44.95 13.07 -9.14
CA GLN A 19 44.30 12.96 -10.45
C GLN A 19 45.36 12.54 -11.49
N GLN A 20 45.17 11.39 -12.13
CA GLN A 20 45.78 11.08 -13.41
C GLN A 20 44.68 10.76 -14.41
N GLY A 21 44.59 11.55 -15.47
CA GLY A 21 43.70 11.32 -16.59
C GLY A 21 44.25 10.26 -17.56
N ARG A 22 43.35 9.58 -18.26
CA ARG A 22 43.63 9.06 -19.61
C ARG A 22 42.36 9.03 -20.46
N LYS A 23 42.55 9.48 -21.70
CA LYS A 23 41.57 9.73 -22.76
C LYS A 23 41.11 8.45 -23.46
N LEU A 24 39.91 8.57 -24.05
CA LEU A 24 39.44 8.06 -25.36
C LEU A 24 39.65 6.57 -25.69
N PHE A 25 38.54 5.85 -25.86
CA PHE A 25 38.32 5.02 -27.04
C PHE A 25 36.84 5.03 -27.45
N SER A 26 36.59 5.48 -28.66
CA SER A 26 35.38 5.28 -29.44
C SER A 26 35.33 3.86 -30.00
N ALA A 27 34.19 3.17 -29.94
CA ALA A 27 33.81 2.21 -30.97
C ALA A 27 32.31 1.93 -30.93
N LYS A 28 31.67 2.20 -32.08
CA LYS A 28 30.34 1.78 -32.51
C LYS A 28 30.16 0.27 -32.31
N TRP A 29 29.04 -0.17 -31.72
CA TRP A 29 28.37 -1.40 -32.16
C TRP A 29 26.85 -1.20 -32.13
N MET A 30 26.25 -1.54 -33.27
CA MET A 30 24.84 -1.39 -33.61
C MET A 30 24.09 -2.68 -33.26
N LYS A 31 22.83 -2.50 -32.86
CA LYS A 31 21.65 -3.34 -33.14
C LYS A 31 21.65 -4.76 -32.58
N VAL A 32 20.68 -5.01 -31.70
CA VAL A 32 19.46 -5.83 -31.93
C VAL A 32 18.73 -5.87 -30.59
N LEU A 33 17.46 -5.47 -30.55
CA LEU A 33 16.37 -6.04 -29.74
C LEU A 33 15.05 -5.30 -30.11
N PRO A 34 13.88 -5.96 -29.99
CA PRO A 34 12.71 -5.73 -30.81
C PRO A 34 11.70 -4.76 -30.20
N ALA A 35 10.81 -4.29 -31.08
CA ALA A 35 9.81 -3.25 -30.91
C ALA A 35 8.87 -3.42 -29.70
N PRO A 36 8.44 -2.32 -29.05
CA PRO A 36 7.28 -2.34 -28.18
C PRO A 36 5.99 -2.30 -29.01
N PHE A 37 5.09 -3.22 -28.69
CA PHE A 37 3.71 -3.29 -29.17
C PHE A 37 2.96 -1.99 -28.85
N ILE A 38 2.63 -1.21 -29.88
CA ILE A 38 1.62 -0.15 -29.83
C ILE A 38 0.35 -0.76 -30.42
N PHE A 39 -0.62 -1.12 -29.57
CA PHE A 39 -1.97 -1.40 -30.03
C PHE A 39 -2.74 -0.06 -30.13
N LEU A 40 -2.74 0.49 -31.35
CA LEU A 40 -3.68 1.52 -31.80
C LEU A 40 -5.04 0.82 -32.04
N LEU A 41 -6.02 1.08 -31.17
CA LEU A 41 -7.43 0.76 -31.45
C LEU A 41 -8.05 1.96 -32.17
N THR A 42 -7.96 1.95 -33.50
CA THR A 42 -8.89 2.67 -34.37
C THR A 42 -10.19 1.88 -34.42
N MET A 43 -11.28 2.39 -33.87
CA MET A 43 -12.63 1.90 -34.18
C MET A 43 -13.32 2.93 -35.08
N GLN A 44 -13.43 2.57 -36.35
CA GLN A 44 -14.29 3.21 -37.32
C GLN A 44 -15.75 3.05 -36.88
N VAL A 45 -16.51 4.12 -37.06
CA VAL A 45 -17.97 4.12 -36.92
C VAL A 45 -18.56 3.32 -38.07
N ALA A 46 -19.24 2.22 -37.77
CA ALA A 46 -20.17 1.55 -38.67
C ALA A 46 -21.46 1.26 -37.92
N GLN A 47 -22.56 1.87 -38.39
CA GLN A 47 -23.91 1.59 -37.92
C GLN A 47 -24.46 0.30 -38.56
N ALA A 48 -25.36 -0.33 -37.81
CA ALA A 48 -26.43 -1.26 -38.22
C ALA A 48 -26.07 -2.74 -38.43
N GLN A 49 -26.37 -3.58 -37.43
CA GLN A 49 -27.57 -4.44 -37.37
C GLN A 49 -27.47 -5.34 -36.12
N ASP A 50 -28.53 -5.36 -35.30
CA ASP A 50 -28.64 -6.21 -34.10
C ASP A 50 -28.57 -7.71 -34.46
N PRO A 51 -27.75 -8.50 -33.76
CA PRO A 51 -27.98 -9.93 -33.59
C PRO A 51 -28.47 -10.23 -32.17
N GLU A 52 -29.58 -10.96 -32.10
CA GLU A 52 -30.21 -11.51 -30.90
C GLU A 52 -29.20 -12.02 -29.85
N ILE A 53 -29.31 -11.49 -28.63
CA ILE A 53 -28.57 -11.96 -27.46
C ILE A 53 -29.10 -13.34 -27.06
N LYS A 54 -28.43 -14.39 -27.51
CA LYS A 54 -28.54 -15.71 -26.87
C LYS A 54 -27.91 -15.63 -25.48
N ALA A 55 -28.72 -15.98 -24.47
CA ALA A 55 -28.34 -16.02 -23.07
C ALA A 55 -27.03 -16.78 -22.85
N THR A 56 -26.01 -16.08 -22.33
CA THR A 56 -24.77 -16.68 -21.84
C THR A 56 -25.03 -17.44 -20.53
N PRO A 57 -24.32 -18.56 -20.30
CA PRO A 57 -24.57 -19.42 -19.16
C PRO A 57 -24.10 -18.77 -17.87
N ILE A 58 -24.95 -18.85 -16.83
CA ILE A 58 -24.64 -18.40 -15.47
C ILE A 58 -23.57 -19.33 -14.90
N ILE A 59 -22.31 -18.88 -14.90
CA ILE A 59 -21.23 -19.52 -14.16
C ILE A 59 -21.49 -19.25 -12.67
N LYS A 60 -21.95 -20.28 -11.94
CA LYS A 60 -22.01 -20.28 -10.48
C LYS A 60 -20.61 -20.52 -9.91
N THR A 61 -19.81 -19.47 -9.75
CA THR A 61 -18.55 -19.53 -8.99
C THR A 61 -18.75 -18.94 -7.59
N GLN A 62 -18.39 -19.72 -6.56
CA GLN A 62 -18.31 -19.31 -5.15
C GLN A 62 -17.13 -18.36 -4.88
N ASP A 63 -16.75 -17.55 -5.87
CA ASP A 63 -15.59 -16.67 -5.78
C ASP A 63 -16.09 -15.26 -5.47
N THR A 64 -16.07 -14.90 -4.18
CA THR A 64 -16.55 -13.61 -3.68
C THR A 64 -15.83 -12.43 -4.34
N THR A 65 -14.63 -12.66 -4.88
CA THR A 65 -13.82 -11.66 -5.60
C THR A 65 -14.38 -11.37 -6.99
N ILE A 66 -14.70 -12.42 -7.77
CA ILE A 66 -15.29 -12.27 -9.11
C ILE A 66 -16.68 -11.63 -8.99
N ARG A 67 -17.46 -12.03 -7.99
CA ARG A 67 -18.76 -11.43 -7.73
C ARG A 67 -18.66 -9.94 -7.40
N LYS A 68 -17.71 -9.54 -6.56
CA LYS A 68 -17.44 -8.11 -6.26
C LYS A 68 -17.01 -7.34 -7.51
N ILE A 69 -16.12 -7.89 -8.33
CA ILE A 69 -15.68 -7.27 -9.58
C ILE A 69 -16.87 -7.10 -10.55
N VAL A 70 -17.76 -8.09 -10.64
CA VAL A 70 -18.96 -8.02 -11.48
C VAL A 70 -19.97 -7.00 -10.92
N GLU A 71 -20.18 -6.95 -9.61
CA GLU A 71 -21.04 -5.96 -8.95
C GLU A 71 -20.48 -4.53 -9.12
N GLU A 72 -19.16 -4.35 -9.03
CA GLU A 72 -18.46 -3.08 -9.29
C GLU A 72 -18.55 -2.68 -10.77
N MET A 73 -18.31 -3.60 -11.70
CA MET A 73 -18.48 -3.37 -13.15
C MET A 73 -19.92 -3.00 -13.49
N GLN A 74 -20.90 -3.66 -12.87
CA GLN A 74 -22.32 -3.36 -13.07
C GLN A 74 -22.64 -1.96 -12.55
N ARG A 75 -22.16 -1.61 -11.34
CA ARG A 75 -22.34 -0.27 -10.76
C ARG A 75 -21.64 0.83 -11.57
N ILE A 76 -20.44 0.58 -12.10
CA ILE A 76 -19.75 1.51 -13.01
C ILE A 76 -20.58 1.69 -14.30
N THR A 77 -21.08 0.60 -14.87
CA THR A 77 -21.92 0.63 -16.07
C THR A 77 -23.22 1.38 -15.83
N ASP A 78 -23.84 1.18 -14.66
CA ASP A 78 -25.08 1.85 -14.28
C ASP A 78 -24.86 3.33 -13.99
N ASN A 79 -23.76 3.70 -13.32
CA ASN A 79 -23.37 5.10 -13.13
C ASN A 79 -23.04 5.77 -14.47
N ASP A 80 -22.36 5.07 -15.38
CA ASP A 80 -22.09 5.54 -16.73
C ASP A 80 -23.38 5.73 -17.54
N LYS A 81 -24.34 4.81 -17.40
CA LYS A 81 -25.65 4.88 -18.05
C LYS A 81 -26.50 6.01 -17.46
N GLN A 82 -26.51 6.20 -16.15
CA GLN A 82 -27.23 7.31 -15.52
C GLN A 82 -26.62 8.67 -15.89
N ASN A 83 -25.29 8.77 -15.92
CA ASN A 83 -24.60 9.98 -16.35
C ASN A 83 -24.87 10.26 -17.84
N SER A 84 -24.82 9.22 -18.68
CA SER A 84 -25.18 9.30 -20.09
C SER A 84 -26.65 9.68 -20.30
N ASN A 85 -27.58 9.15 -19.51
CA ASN A 85 -29.00 9.47 -19.58
C ASN A 85 -29.30 10.90 -19.08
N ALA A 86 -28.63 11.36 -18.01
CA ALA A 86 -28.72 12.73 -17.54
C ALA A 86 -28.19 13.71 -18.60
N ILE A 87 -27.11 13.33 -19.29
CA ILE A 87 -26.57 14.09 -20.42
C ILE A 87 -27.50 14.03 -21.64
N GLN A 88 -28.09 12.89 -21.96
CA GLN A 88 -29.08 12.76 -23.04
C GLN A 88 -30.36 13.55 -22.74
N ALA A 89 -30.80 13.62 -21.48
CA ALA A 89 -31.90 14.46 -21.06
C ALA A 89 -31.57 15.97 -21.20
N LEU A 90 -30.31 16.36 -21.02
CA LEU A 90 -29.83 17.72 -21.32
C LEU A 90 -29.70 17.98 -22.84
N LEU A 91 -29.52 16.93 -23.66
CA LEU A 91 -29.34 17.01 -25.12
C LEU A 91 -30.63 16.80 -25.94
N GLN A 92 -31.69 16.25 -25.34
CA GLN A 92 -32.99 16.12 -26.00
C GLN A 92 -33.68 17.48 -26.09
N GLY A 93 -33.31 18.27 -27.11
CA GLY A 93 -34.24 19.22 -27.75
C GLY A 93 -33.84 20.69 -27.82
N LYS A 94 -32.73 21.16 -27.23
CA LYS A 94 -32.23 22.54 -27.41
C LYS A 94 -30.71 22.59 -27.32
N GLU A 95 -30.07 23.48 -28.10
CA GLU A 95 -28.73 23.95 -27.75
C GLU A 95 -28.78 24.38 -26.27
N ILE A 96 -27.94 23.75 -25.43
CA ILE A 96 -27.84 24.16 -24.02
C ILE A 96 -27.45 25.64 -24.03
N ASP A 97 -28.33 26.48 -23.48
CA ASP A 97 -28.11 27.92 -23.46
C ASP A 97 -26.88 28.26 -22.60
N ASN A 98 -26.32 29.46 -22.81
CA ASN A 98 -25.09 29.87 -22.11
C ASN A 98 -25.26 29.86 -20.58
N MET A 99 -26.47 30.11 -20.09
CA MET A 99 -26.81 29.99 -18.66
C MET A 99 -26.63 28.56 -18.17
N SER A 100 -27.27 27.58 -18.82
CA SER A 100 -27.19 26.17 -18.41
C SER A 100 -25.76 25.61 -18.54
N LYS A 101 -25.00 26.02 -19.57
CA LYS A 101 -23.57 25.66 -19.69
C LYS A 101 -22.76 26.19 -18.52
N TYR A 102 -22.97 27.46 -18.17
CA TYR A 102 -22.29 28.10 -17.06
C TYR A 102 -22.65 27.46 -15.72
N ASP A 103 -23.94 27.23 -15.45
CA ASP A 103 -24.41 26.64 -14.19
C ASP A 103 -23.87 25.23 -14.00
N LEU A 104 -23.75 24.46 -15.08
CA LEU A 104 -23.10 23.14 -15.07
C LEU A 104 -21.61 23.25 -14.70
N MET A 105 -20.85 24.14 -15.34
CA MET A 105 -19.44 24.36 -15.00
C MET A 105 -19.27 24.81 -13.56
N LYS A 106 -20.06 25.79 -13.12
CA LYS A 106 -20.06 26.30 -11.74
C LYS A 106 -20.29 25.17 -10.75
N THR A 107 -21.34 24.37 -10.96
CA THR A 107 -21.69 23.24 -10.10
C THR A 107 -20.57 22.20 -10.06
N ASN A 108 -20.06 21.81 -11.22
CA ASN A 108 -18.99 20.82 -11.33
C ASN A 108 -17.71 21.28 -10.62
N ILE A 109 -17.28 22.52 -10.85
CA ILE A 109 -16.05 23.08 -10.28
C ILE A 109 -16.18 23.27 -8.76
N VAL A 110 -17.34 23.73 -8.27
CA VAL A 110 -17.63 23.82 -6.83
C VAL A 110 -17.55 22.43 -6.19
N ASN A 111 -18.17 21.41 -6.79
CA ASN A 111 -18.09 20.05 -6.27
C ASN A 111 -16.67 19.46 -6.37
N ALA A 112 -15.91 19.79 -7.42
CA ALA A 112 -14.54 19.37 -7.60
C ALA A 112 -13.63 19.89 -6.47
N SER A 113 -13.79 21.14 -6.05
CA SER A 113 -13.02 21.71 -4.93
C SER A 113 -13.13 20.89 -3.64
N GLU A 114 -14.34 20.43 -3.32
CA GLU A 114 -14.59 19.52 -2.19
C GLU A 114 -13.99 18.13 -2.45
N THR A 115 -14.10 17.60 -3.68
CA THR A 115 -13.53 16.30 -4.05
C THR A 115 -12.01 16.28 -3.92
N TYR A 116 -11.30 17.35 -4.31
CA TYR A 116 -9.85 17.44 -4.11
C TYR A 116 -9.48 17.31 -2.63
N TYR A 117 -10.16 18.06 -1.76
CA TYR A 117 -9.93 18.04 -0.32
C TYR A 117 -10.19 16.65 0.26
N LEU A 118 -11.37 16.09 -0.04
CA LEU A 118 -11.76 14.76 0.44
C LEU A 118 -10.78 13.69 -0.03
N LEU A 119 -10.43 13.69 -1.32
CA LEU A 119 -9.52 12.69 -1.89
C LEU A 119 -8.14 12.77 -1.23
N ASN A 120 -7.57 13.98 -1.08
CA ASN A 120 -6.29 14.15 -0.40
C ASN A 120 -6.35 13.64 1.05
N LYS A 121 -7.41 13.99 1.78
CA LYS A 121 -7.61 13.53 3.16
C LYS A 121 -7.67 12.00 3.24
N LYS A 122 -8.47 11.35 2.39
CA LYS A 122 -8.58 9.88 2.39
C LYS A 122 -7.27 9.20 1.98
N ILE A 123 -6.50 9.78 1.05
CA ILE A 123 -5.15 9.29 0.70
C ILE A 123 -4.22 9.35 1.91
N ILE A 124 -4.20 10.47 2.64
CA ILE A 124 -3.40 10.62 3.86
C ILE A 124 -3.82 9.61 4.92
N ASP A 125 -5.13 9.50 5.16
CA ASP A 125 -5.68 8.56 6.14
C ASP A 125 -5.22 7.13 5.81
N LEU A 126 -5.37 6.68 4.56
CA LEU A 126 -4.95 5.33 4.15
C LEU A 126 -3.42 5.13 4.22
N LYS A 127 -2.62 6.12 3.79
CA LYS A 127 -1.14 6.07 3.88
C LYS A 127 -0.66 5.97 5.34
N SER A 128 -1.35 6.65 6.25
CA SER A 128 -1.01 6.67 7.68
C SER A 128 -1.35 5.37 8.40
N ARG A 129 -2.18 4.50 7.81
CA ARG A 129 -2.52 3.22 8.42
C ARG A 129 -1.31 2.28 8.41
N THR A 130 -0.78 2.07 9.61
CA THR A 130 -0.12 0.83 9.99
C THR A 130 -1.17 -0.13 10.55
N THR A 131 -0.79 -1.39 10.70
CA THR A 131 -1.53 -2.34 11.54
C THR A 131 -1.78 -1.74 12.94
N THR A 132 -2.86 -2.15 13.62
CA THR A 132 -3.20 -1.59 14.93
C THR A 132 -2.20 -2.06 15.98
N ASN A 133 -1.88 -1.24 16.98
CA ASN A 133 -0.89 -1.57 18.03
C ASN A 133 -1.13 -2.95 18.67
N ASN A 134 -2.40 -3.33 18.89
CA ASN A 134 -2.74 -4.62 19.48
C ASN A 134 -2.49 -5.80 18.52
N LEU A 135 -2.78 -5.62 17.24
CA LEU A 135 -2.52 -6.62 16.21
C LEU A 135 -1.01 -6.80 16.00
N ASP A 136 -0.25 -5.71 16.02
CA ASP A 136 1.21 -5.76 15.93
C ASP A 136 1.81 -6.51 17.10
N VAL A 137 1.41 -6.17 18.33
CA VAL A 137 1.87 -6.89 19.53
C VAL A 137 1.53 -8.38 19.45
N PHE A 138 0.33 -8.73 19.00
CA PHE A 138 -0.07 -10.12 18.80
C PHE A 138 0.84 -10.84 17.79
N ILE A 139 1.06 -10.26 16.62
CA ILE A 139 1.90 -10.83 15.56
C ILE A 139 3.36 -10.92 16.00
N THR A 140 3.91 -9.88 16.62
CA THR A 140 5.26 -9.89 17.20
C THR A 140 5.40 -11.01 18.24
N SER A 141 4.38 -11.24 19.06
CA SER A 141 4.39 -12.33 20.03
C SER A 141 4.40 -13.72 19.38
N LEU A 142 3.78 -13.92 18.22
CA LEU A 142 3.79 -15.19 17.50
C LEU A 142 5.08 -15.42 16.71
N ASN A 143 5.71 -14.34 16.25
CA ASN A 143 6.97 -14.36 15.51
C ASN A 143 8.19 -14.52 16.41
N ASN A 144 8.12 -14.06 17.65
CA ASN A 144 9.25 -14.11 18.57
C ASN A 144 9.51 -15.56 19.02
N PRO A 145 10.67 -16.16 18.69
CA PRO A 145 10.98 -17.54 19.06
C PRO A 145 11.04 -17.77 20.57
N GLU A 146 11.28 -16.72 21.36
CA GLU A 146 11.33 -16.78 22.82
C GLU A 146 9.98 -16.51 23.48
N SER A 147 8.99 -16.08 22.71
CA SER A 147 7.65 -15.86 23.22
C SER A 147 6.98 -17.18 23.57
N LYS A 148 6.36 -17.24 24.74
CA LYS A 148 5.55 -18.38 25.19
C LYS A 148 4.08 -18.26 24.77
N ALA A 149 3.77 -17.44 23.76
CA ALA A 149 2.41 -17.24 23.26
C ALA A 149 1.72 -18.52 22.79
N LEU A 150 2.50 -19.52 22.34
CA LEU A 150 2.03 -20.86 21.95
C LEU A 150 2.21 -21.91 23.07
N GLY A 151 2.56 -21.51 24.28
CA GLY A 151 2.83 -22.41 25.41
C GLY A 151 4.25 -22.98 25.45
N PHE A 152 5.12 -22.62 24.51
CA PHE A 152 6.54 -23.00 24.48
C PHE A 152 7.39 -21.84 23.98
N SER A 153 8.68 -21.80 24.36
CA SER A 153 9.70 -21.06 23.59
C SER A 153 10.49 -22.06 22.74
N LEU A 154 10.98 -21.60 21.58
CA LEU A 154 11.80 -22.42 20.69
C LEU A 154 13.05 -22.93 21.41
N SER A 155 13.67 -22.07 22.22
CA SER A 155 14.82 -22.40 23.05
C SER A 155 14.57 -23.55 24.02
N ASP A 156 13.49 -23.46 24.82
CA ASP A 156 13.10 -24.51 25.77
C ASP A 156 12.87 -25.83 25.02
N ARG A 157 12.21 -25.75 23.86
CA ARG A 157 11.83 -26.92 23.09
C ARG A 157 13.01 -27.60 22.39
N ILE A 158 13.99 -26.84 21.90
CA ILE A 158 15.21 -27.42 21.35
C ILE A 158 15.98 -28.19 22.43
N VAL A 159 16.08 -27.63 23.64
CA VAL A 159 16.73 -28.30 24.77
C VAL A 159 16.00 -29.60 25.11
N GLU A 160 14.66 -29.56 25.22
CA GLU A 160 13.85 -30.75 25.45
C GLU A 160 14.04 -31.82 24.36
N LEU A 161 14.13 -31.42 23.09
CA LEU A 161 14.37 -32.34 21.98
C LEU A 161 15.76 -32.99 22.07
N VAL A 162 16.79 -32.24 22.46
CA VAL A 162 18.14 -32.78 22.71
C VAL A 162 18.09 -33.79 23.86
N GLU A 163 17.48 -33.44 24.99
CA GLU A 163 17.39 -34.33 26.15
C GLU A 163 16.61 -35.62 25.83
N LYS A 164 15.48 -35.50 25.13
CA LYS A 164 14.58 -36.61 24.82
C LYS A 164 15.08 -37.51 23.69
N ILE A 165 15.58 -36.93 22.60
CA ILE A 165 15.90 -37.68 21.37
C ILE A 165 17.39 -38.05 21.32
N ILE A 166 18.27 -37.08 21.59
CA ILE A 166 19.73 -37.30 21.53
C ILE A 166 20.21 -38.03 22.79
N LEU A 167 19.80 -37.56 23.97
CA LEU A 167 20.26 -38.11 25.25
C LEU A 167 19.33 -39.19 25.82
N LYS A 168 18.16 -39.42 25.22
CA LYS A 168 17.17 -40.43 25.67
C LYS A 168 16.84 -40.32 27.16
N ASN A 169 16.66 -39.09 27.65
CA ASN A 169 16.42 -38.72 29.06
C ASN A 169 17.56 -39.13 30.01
N LYS A 170 18.80 -39.14 29.53
CA LYS A 170 20.01 -39.42 30.34
C LYS A 170 20.92 -38.19 30.50
N SER A 171 20.34 -36.99 30.48
CA SER A 171 21.05 -35.72 30.70
C SER A 171 21.87 -35.71 31.98
N ASP A 172 21.32 -36.26 33.07
CA ASP A 172 21.96 -36.28 34.39
C ASP A 172 22.95 -37.44 34.61
N LYS A 173 23.05 -38.35 33.64
CA LYS A 173 23.88 -39.58 33.76
C LYS A 173 25.26 -39.39 33.15
N GLY A 174 25.98 -38.34 33.57
CA GLY A 174 27.40 -38.14 33.31
C GLY A 174 27.78 -36.78 32.71
N GLU A 175 28.97 -36.30 33.04
CA GLU A 175 29.50 -34.96 32.71
C GLU A 175 29.54 -34.66 31.19
N LYS A 176 29.62 -35.70 30.35
CA LYS A 176 29.58 -35.53 28.89
C LYS A 176 28.19 -35.16 28.37
N ASN A 177 27.13 -35.69 28.99
CA ASN A 177 25.76 -35.43 28.57
C ASN A 177 25.29 -34.04 29.03
N SER A 178 25.71 -33.62 30.23
CA SER A 178 25.45 -32.26 30.72
C SER A 178 26.12 -31.19 29.84
N LYS A 179 27.37 -31.43 29.42
CA LYS A 179 28.11 -30.53 28.49
C LYS A 179 27.41 -30.34 27.14
N ILE A 180 26.73 -31.37 26.62
CA ILE A 180 25.95 -31.28 25.37
C ILE A 180 24.76 -30.34 25.54
N VAL A 181 24.03 -30.46 26.66
CA VAL A 181 22.90 -29.57 26.98
C VAL A 181 23.38 -28.13 27.17
N GLU A 182 24.46 -27.91 27.92
CA GLU A 182 25.05 -26.58 28.18
C GLU A 182 25.54 -25.91 26.89
N SER A 183 26.18 -26.67 26.00
CA SER A 183 26.62 -26.15 24.70
C SER A 183 25.44 -25.83 23.80
N THR A 184 24.37 -26.63 23.81
CA THR A 184 23.14 -26.31 23.08
C THR A 184 22.51 -25.02 23.58
N LYS A 185 22.38 -24.85 24.90
CA LYS A 185 21.91 -23.59 25.52
C LYS A 185 22.79 -22.41 25.14
N SER A 186 24.11 -22.60 25.10
CA SER A 186 25.07 -21.53 24.73
C SER A 186 24.95 -21.12 23.27
N ILE A 187 24.70 -22.07 22.36
CA ILE A 187 24.43 -21.78 20.94
C ILE A 187 23.15 -20.96 20.83
N ILE A 188 22.06 -21.43 21.45
CA ILE A 188 20.75 -20.78 21.40
C ILE A 188 20.81 -19.35 21.96
N ASN A 189 21.46 -19.15 23.10
CA ASN A 189 21.59 -17.85 23.76
C ASN A 189 22.69 -16.96 23.15
N SER A 190 23.26 -17.35 22.02
CA SER A 190 24.29 -16.55 21.36
C SER A 190 23.74 -15.17 20.98
N PRO A 191 24.45 -14.07 21.31
CA PRO A 191 24.08 -12.72 20.90
C PRO A 191 23.91 -12.56 19.38
N ILE A 192 24.55 -13.45 18.61
CA ILE A 192 24.40 -13.53 17.15
C ILE A 192 22.94 -13.79 16.76
N PHE A 193 22.19 -14.58 17.53
CA PHE A 193 20.79 -14.89 17.24
C PHE A 193 19.81 -13.89 17.85
N GLN A 194 20.21 -13.17 18.90
CA GLN A 194 19.39 -12.14 19.56
C GLN A 194 19.27 -10.84 18.76
N SER A 195 20.13 -10.61 17.77
CA SER A 195 20.19 -9.38 16.99
C SER A 195 19.36 -9.41 15.70
N PHE A 196 18.70 -10.53 15.37
CA PHE A 196 17.85 -10.65 14.18
C PHE A 196 16.36 -10.47 14.51
N THR A 197 15.73 -9.46 13.90
CA THR A 197 14.29 -9.15 14.01
C THR A 197 13.42 -9.83 12.94
N SER A 198 14.01 -10.62 12.05
CA SER A 198 13.33 -11.34 10.95
C SER A 198 13.79 -12.81 10.90
N LEU A 199 13.08 -13.69 10.17
CA LEU A 199 13.25 -15.14 9.86
C LEU A 199 14.57 -15.88 10.21
N THR A 200 15.70 -15.18 10.21
CA THR A 200 17.05 -15.73 10.38
C THR A 200 17.29 -16.51 11.70
N PRO A 201 16.75 -16.17 12.89
CA PRO A 201 17.10 -16.84 14.13
C PRO A 201 16.61 -18.30 14.20
N PRO A 202 15.34 -18.66 13.94
CA PRO A 202 14.91 -20.07 14.06
C PRO A 202 15.68 -21.04 13.15
N LEU A 203 15.91 -20.66 11.89
CA LEU A 203 16.63 -21.50 10.94
C LEU A 203 18.14 -21.54 11.26
N ALA A 204 18.74 -20.41 11.62
CA ALA A 204 20.16 -20.37 11.96
C ALA A 204 20.45 -21.11 13.27
N ILE A 205 19.60 -20.96 14.29
CA ILE A 205 19.67 -21.74 15.54
C ILE A 205 19.56 -23.23 15.22
N ALA A 206 18.57 -23.63 14.40
CA ALA A 206 18.39 -25.02 14.03
C ALA A 206 19.63 -25.61 13.33
N ASN A 207 20.18 -24.89 12.35
CA ASN A 207 21.40 -25.28 11.65
C ASN A 207 22.63 -25.36 12.57
N SER A 208 22.81 -24.38 13.46
CA SER A 208 23.92 -24.37 14.40
C SER A 208 23.86 -25.52 15.40
N VAL A 209 22.66 -25.82 15.93
CA VAL A 209 22.45 -26.96 16.83
C VAL A 209 22.66 -28.28 16.08
N MET A 210 22.16 -28.42 14.85
CA MET A 210 22.41 -29.61 14.03
C MET A 210 23.89 -29.84 13.75
N ASN A 211 24.62 -28.81 13.33
CA ASN A 211 26.05 -28.91 13.06
C ASN A 211 26.84 -29.29 14.32
N PHE A 212 26.47 -28.72 15.46
CA PHE A 212 27.04 -29.09 16.75
C PHE A 212 26.78 -30.58 17.08
N LEU A 213 25.54 -31.05 16.96
CA LEU A 213 25.19 -32.44 17.25
C LEU A 213 25.88 -33.43 16.29
N HIS A 214 26.00 -33.08 15.00
CA HIS A 214 26.80 -33.86 14.05
C HIS A 214 28.27 -33.96 14.48
N SER A 215 28.88 -32.84 14.88
CA SER A 215 30.27 -32.82 15.37
C SER A 215 30.46 -33.69 16.62
N VAL A 216 29.52 -33.60 17.59
CA VAL A 216 29.57 -34.42 18.80
C VAL A 216 29.38 -35.90 18.48
N SER A 217 28.52 -36.25 17.51
CA SER A 217 28.24 -37.65 17.15
C SER A 217 29.45 -38.43 16.65
N VAL A 218 30.42 -37.74 16.02
CA VAL A 218 31.69 -38.34 15.57
C VAL A 218 32.46 -38.94 16.75
N ASN A 219 32.42 -38.27 17.91
CA ASN A 219 33.18 -38.63 19.11
C ASN A 219 32.33 -39.34 20.18
N ASN A 220 31.00 -39.41 20.00
CA ASN A 220 30.08 -40.01 20.96
C ASN A 220 29.23 -41.11 20.30
N LYS A 221 29.63 -42.37 20.48
CA LYS A 221 28.94 -43.55 19.94
C LYS A 221 27.49 -43.71 20.45
N GLN A 222 27.08 -43.00 21.49
CA GLN A 222 25.69 -43.02 21.99
C GLN A 222 24.75 -42.21 21.09
N ILE A 223 25.27 -41.23 20.35
CA ILE A 223 24.53 -40.43 19.39
C ILE A 223 24.71 -41.07 18.01
N ASN A 224 23.70 -41.77 17.55
CA ASN A 224 23.73 -42.43 16.24
C ASN A 224 22.96 -41.65 15.18
N GLN A 225 23.17 -42.00 13.91
CA GLN A 225 22.55 -41.31 12.78
C GLN A 225 21.01 -41.29 12.83
N LYS A 226 20.39 -42.36 13.32
CA LYS A 226 18.93 -42.43 13.55
C LYS A 226 18.46 -41.33 14.51
N SER A 227 19.19 -41.11 15.61
CA SER A 227 18.85 -40.11 16.62
C SER A 227 18.96 -38.69 16.06
N LEU A 228 19.97 -38.43 15.22
CA LEU A 228 20.15 -37.15 14.53
C LEU A 228 19.02 -36.90 13.53
N GLN A 229 18.63 -37.90 12.74
CA GLN A 229 17.51 -37.81 11.80
C GLN A 229 16.17 -37.58 12.51
N ASP A 230 15.94 -38.26 13.62
CA ASP A 230 14.70 -38.09 14.40
C ASP A 230 14.66 -36.70 15.06
N PHE A 231 15.80 -36.18 15.52
CA PHE A 231 15.90 -34.82 16.06
C PHE A 231 15.67 -33.77 14.95
N GLU A 232 16.31 -33.91 13.79
CA GLU A 232 16.13 -33.04 12.63
C GLU A 232 14.65 -32.99 12.20
N LYS A 233 13.99 -34.15 12.14
CA LYS A 233 12.57 -34.25 11.79
C LYS A 233 11.67 -33.50 12.78
N GLU A 234 11.90 -33.63 14.08
CA GLU A 234 11.10 -32.93 15.10
C GLU A 234 11.40 -31.42 15.12
N LEU A 235 12.67 -31.03 14.97
CA LEU A 235 13.08 -29.63 14.88
C LEU A 235 12.51 -28.92 13.65
N ASN A 236 12.48 -29.61 12.51
CA ASN A 236 11.96 -29.07 11.25
C ASN A 236 10.49 -28.62 11.37
N LYS A 237 9.69 -29.24 12.24
CA LYS A 237 8.30 -28.83 12.48
C LYS A 237 8.19 -27.38 12.97
N TYR A 238 9.10 -26.96 13.85
CA TYR A 238 9.18 -25.59 14.36
C TYR A 238 9.65 -24.62 13.27
N VAL A 239 10.67 -25.03 12.51
CA VAL A 239 11.20 -24.24 11.39
C VAL A 239 10.12 -23.95 10.35
N VAL A 240 9.30 -24.95 9.98
CA VAL A 240 8.21 -24.79 9.01
C VAL A 240 7.17 -23.78 9.50
N TYR A 241 6.79 -23.81 10.78
CA TYR A 241 5.88 -22.83 11.38
C TYR A 241 6.43 -21.40 11.26
N TYR A 242 7.63 -21.15 11.78
CA TYR A 242 8.23 -19.80 11.76
C TYR A 242 8.50 -19.30 10.34
N THR A 243 8.84 -20.20 9.41
CA THR A 243 9.03 -19.86 7.99
C THR A 243 7.71 -19.41 7.36
N ALA A 244 6.61 -20.15 7.59
CA ALA A 244 5.30 -19.81 7.05
C ALA A 244 4.79 -18.46 7.60
N LEU A 245 4.96 -18.22 8.90
CA LEU A 245 4.53 -16.98 9.52
C LEU A 245 5.34 -15.78 9.00
N ASN A 246 6.66 -15.91 8.86
CA ASN A 246 7.46 -14.82 8.33
C ASN A 246 7.21 -14.55 6.84
N ASP A 247 7.01 -15.59 6.02
CA ASP A 247 6.61 -15.40 4.61
C ASP A 247 5.32 -14.57 4.50
N ALA A 248 4.37 -14.79 5.42
CA ALA A 248 3.17 -13.97 5.51
C ALA A 248 3.50 -12.50 5.81
N ASN A 249 4.35 -12.24 6.80
CA ASN A 249 4.73 -10.88 7.20
C ASN A 249 5.49 -10.14 6.08
N GLN A 250 6.50 -10.77 5.47
CA GLN A 250 7.28 -10.15 4.40
C GLN A 250 6.42 -9.78 3.18
N LYS A 251 5.51 -10.68 2.77
CA LYS A 251 4.59 -10.41 1.67
C LYS A 251 3.61 -9.29 2.02
N PHE A 252 3.17 -9.22 3.27
CA PHE A 252 2.30 -8.15 3.74
C PHE A 252 3.02 -6.80 3.78
N GLU A 253 4.22 -6.73 4.35
CA GLU A 253 5.05 -5.52 4.39
C GLU A 253 5.37 -5.02 2.98
N TYR A 254 5.78 -5.91 2.08
CA TYR A 254 6.02 -5.56 0.69
C TYR A 254 4.76 -5.00 0.02
N GLY A 255 3.61 -5.67 0.17
CA GLY A 255 2.34 -5.21 -0.39
C GLY A 255 1.89 -3.87 0.19
N LEU A 256 2.12 -3.64 1.49
CA LEU A 256 1.78 -2.40 2.17
C LEU A 256 2.64 -1.23 1.66
N ASN A 257 3.94 -1.45 1.49
CA ASN A 257 4.84 -0.45 0.93
C ASN A 257 4.48 -0.13 -0.52
N PHE A 258 4.19 -1.14 -1.34
CA PHE A 258 3.71 -0.94 -2.71
C PHE A 258 2.42 -0.11 -2.75
N ASN A 259 1.44 -0.42 -1.89
CA ASN A 259 0.19 0.35 -1.79
C ASN A 259 0.45 1.82 -1.38
N LYS A 260 1.35 2.06 -0.41
CA LYS A 260 1.77 3.42 0.01
C LYS A 260 2.46 4.19 -1.11
N ASP A 261 3.28 3.54 -1.92
CA ASP A 261 3.93 4.14 -3.08
C ASP A 261 2.89 4.54 -4.14
N GLN A 262 1.91 3.66 -4.42
CA GLN A 262 0.82 3.97 -5.35
C GLN A 262 -0.06 5.13 -4.85
N LEU A 263 -0.32 5.21 -3.55
CA LEU A 263 -1.05 6.32 -2.93
C LEU A 263 -0.25 7.62 -3.00
N SER A 264 1.08 7.56 -2.89
CA SER A 264 1.95 8.73 -3.04
C SER A 264 1.94 9.25 -4.47
N LEU A 265 2.05 8.35 -5.45
CA LEU A 265 1.90 8.69 -6.87
C LEU A 265 0.51 9.27 -7.17
N LEU A 266 -0.55 8.73 -6.56
CA LEU A 266 -1.89 9.30 -6.71
C LEU A 266 -1.97 10.72 -6.13
N GLN A 267 -1.32 10.97 -4.99
CA GLN A 267 -1.25 12.28 -4.36
C GLN A 267 -0.48 13.29 -5.23
N ASP A 268 0.62 12.89 -5.85
CA ASP A 268 1.37 13.73 -6.80
C ASP A 268 0.48 14.11 -8.01
N ASN A 269 -0.21 13.13 -8.61
CA ASN A 269 -1.14 13.41 -9.73
C ASN A 269 -2.29 14.33 -9.32
N LEU A 270 -2.79 14.19 -8.08
CA LEU A 270 -3.83 15.06 -7.53
C LEU A 270 -3.32 16.49 -7.35
N TYR A 271 -2.09 16.64 -6.87
CA TYR A 271 -1.45 17.94 -6.72
C TYR A 271 -1.28 18.65 -8.05
N ASP A 272 -0.79 17.95 -9.09
CA ASP A 272 -0.59 18.55 -10.41
C ASP A 272 -1.92 19.00 -11.02
N HIS A 273 -2.96 18.17 -10.89
CA HIS A 273 -4.30 18.47 -11.40
C HIS A 273 -4.98 19.62 -10.62
N LEU A 274 -4.81 19.67 -9.30
CA LEU A 274 -5.25 20.78 -8.46
C LEU A 274 -4.53 22.09 -8.83
N SER A 275 -3.21 22.02 -9.03
CA SER A 275 -2.39 23.17 -9.42
C SER A 275 -2.84 23.75 -10.76
N PHE A 276 -3.08 22.90 -11.74
CA PHE A 276 -3.66 23.29 -13.03
C PHE A 276 -5.02 23.97 -12.82
N THR A 277 -5.92 23.35 -12.07
CA THR A 277 -7.28 23.86 -11.85
C THR A 277 -7.26 25.22 -11.16
N ALA A 278 -6.49 25.35 -10.08
CA ALA A 278 -6.35 26.59 -9.35
C ALA A 278 -5.81 27.73 -10.21
N THR A 279 -4.69 27.50 -10.89
CA THR A 279 -4.04 28.53 -11.73
C THR A 279 -4.92 28.92 -12.91
N SER A 280 -5.61 27.95 -13.53
CA SER A 280 -6.58 28.21 -14.59
C SER A 280 -7.74 29.07 -14.09
N MET A 281 -8.17 28.90 -12.84
CA MET A 281 -9.16 29.74 -12.18
C MET A 281 -8.59 31.03 -11.58
N LYS A 282 -7.31 31.34 -11.81
CA LYS A 282 -6.59 32.52 -11.29
C LYS A 282 -6.43 32.53 -9.76
N PHE A 283 -6.57 31.39 -9.11
CA PHE A 283 -6.13 31.19 -7.73
C PHE A 283 -4.60 31.04 -7.70
N PRO A 284 -3.95 31.39 -6.58
CA PRO A 284 -2.53 31.09 -6.41
C PRO A 284 -2.30 29.59 -6.50
N ALA A 285 -1.22 29.16 -7.14
CA ALA A 285 -0.82 27.75 -7.15
C ALA A 285 -0.40 27.31 -5.74
N PRO A 286 -0.65 26.04 -5.35
CA PRO A 286 -0.05 25.49 -4.15
C PRO A 286 1.48 25.57 -4.23
N GLN A 287 2.13 26.01 -3.15
CA GLN A 287 3.57 26.24 -3.12
C GLN A 287 4.28 25.00 -2.59
N LYS A 288 5.03 24.29 -3.45
CA LYS A 288 5.85 23.15 -3.03
C LYS A 288 7.08 23.66 -2.27
N GLY A 289 6.96 23.76 -0.95
CA GLY A 289 8.09 24.05 -0.05
C GLY A 289 8.90 22.80 0.30
N ASN A 290 9.65 22.86 1.40
CA ASN A 290 10.43 21.72 1.94
C ASN A 290 9.58 20.71 2.73
N GLN A 291 8.26 20.88 2.77
CA GLN A 291 7.35 20.04 3.55
C GLN A 291 6.83 18.85 2.75
N PRO A 292 6.38 17.77 3.42
CA PRO A 292 5.70 16.67 2.75
C PRO A 292 4.49 17.17 1.95
N LEU A 293 4.27 16.59 0.77
CA LEU A 293 3.19 16.99 -0.13
C LEU A 293 1.81 17.01 0.57
N SER A 294 1.58 16.05 1.45
CA SER A 294 0.35 15.95 2.26
C SER A 294 0.10 17.20 3.10
N GLN A 295 1.15 17.79 3.67
CA GLN A 295 1.06 19.02 4.45
C GLN A 295 0.80 20.21 3.55
N THR A 296 1.58 20.36 2.47
CA THR A 296 1.40 21.41 1.46
C THR A 296 -0.04 21.46 0.94
N MET A 297 -0.63 20.32 0.61
CA MET A 297 -2.01 20.27 0.12
C MET A 297 -3.04 20.61 1.20
N ASN A 298 -2.87 20.10 2.43
CA ASN A 298 -3.78 20.44 3.53
C ASN A 298 -3.78 21.93 3.84
N GLU A 299 -2.62 22.58 3.83
CA GLU A 299 -2.51 24.03 4.00
C GLU A 299 -3.17 24.78 2.84
N TYR A 300 -2.94 24.32 1.61
CA TYR A 300 -3.54 24.95 0.44
C TYR A 300 -5.07 24.90 0.41
N PHE A 301 -5.69 23.86 0.97
CA PHE A 301 -7.15 23.77 1.03
C PHE A 301 -7.80 24.84 1.93
N PHE A 302 -7.05 25.60 2.73
CA PHE A 302 -7.61 26.80 3.38
C PHE A 302 -7.96 27.89 2.38
N ASP A 303 -7.21 27.99 1.28
CA ASP A 303 -7.37 28.99 0.22
C ASP A 303 -8.19 28.47 -0.97
N PHE A 304 -8.17 27.17 -1.22
CA PHE A 304 -8.93 26.51 -2.30
C PHE A 304 -10.01 25.55 -1.75
N LYS A 305 -10.88 26.07 -0.88
CA LYS A 305 -12.07 25.36 -0.38
C LYS A 305 -13.34 25.77 -1.11
N LYS A 306 -14.38 24.96 -0.94
CA LYS A 306 -15.69 25.14 -1.55
C LYS A 306 -16.25 26.56 -1.41
N GLU A 307 -16.18 27.16 -0.22
CA GLU A 307 -16.70 28.52 0.01
C GLU A 307 -15.94 29.56 -0.81
N LYS A 308 -14.61 29.44 -0.93
CA LYS A 308 -13.77 30.35 -1.72
C LYS A 308 -14.06 30.24 -3.21
N VAL A 309 -14.33 29.03 -3.69
CA VAL A 309 -14.73 28.78 -5.08
C VAL A 309 -16.12 29.34 -5.37
N ILE A 310 -17.06 29.22 -4.42
CA ILE A 310 -18.38 29.86 -4.51
C ILE A 310 -18.24 31.39 -4.57
N ASP A 311 -17.43 31.98 -3.69
CA ASP A 311 -17.17 33.42 -3.68
C ASP A 311 -16.56 33.91 -5.00
N TYR A 312 -15.64 33.13 -5.59
CA TYR A 312 -15.09 33.42 -6.92
C TYR A 312 -16.18 33.50 -7.98
N PHE A 313 -17.10 32.53 -8.03
CA PHE A 313 -18.21 32.56 -8.98
C PHE A 313 -19.17 33.71 -8.71
N ASN A 314 -19.46 34.03 -7.44
CA ASN A 314 -20.31 35.19 -7.09
C ASN A 314 -19.69 36.51 -7.56
N GLN A 315 -18.38 36.68 -7.41
CA GLN A 315 -17.66 37.85 -7.92
C GLN A 315 -17.67 37.90 -9.45
N LEU A 316 -17.52 36.75 -10.10
CA LEU A 316 -17.59 36.64 -11.55
C LEU A 316 -18.99 37.04 -12.06
N GLU A 317 -20.05 36.51 -11.46
CA GLU A 317 -21.44 36.85 -11.80
C GLU A 317 -21.72 38.35 -11.61
N ALA A 318 -21.24 38.94 -10.52
CA ALA A 318 -21.37 40.37 -10.27
C ALA A 318 -20.71 41.23 -11.37
N LYS A 319 -19.53 40.82 -11.85
CA LYS A 319 -18.79 41.51 -12.94
C LYS A 319 -19.58 41.54 -14.26
N TYR A 320 -20.31 40.46 -14.57
CA TYR A 320 -21.09 40.35 -15.81
C TYR A 320 -22.57 40.68 -15.64
N THR A 321 -22.98 41.23 -14.49
CA THR A 321 -24.34 41.69 -14.26
C THR A 321 -24.56 43.05 -14.90
N ASN A 322 -25.53 43.13 -15.81
CA ASN A 322 -25.87 44.37 -16.51
C ASN A 322 -26.76 45.31 -15.64
N LYS A 323 -27.02 46.52 -16.16
CA LYS A 323 -27.88 47.53 -15.49
C LYS A 323 -29.30 47.03 -15.17
N ASN A 324 -29.77 46.01 -15.88
CA ASN A 324 -31.08 45.37 -15.67
C ASN A 324 -31.04 44.21 -14.66
N LYS A 325 -29.92 44.06 -13.92
CA LYS A 325 -29.69 42.98 -12.95
C LYS A 325 -29.75 41.57 -13.56
N ARG A 326 -29.45 41.43 -14.86
CA ARG A 326 -29.31 40.14 -15.53
C ARG A 326 -27.84 39.88 -15.85
N ILE A 327 -27.42 38.64 -15.71
CA ILE A 327 -26.05 38.21 -16.04
C ILE A 327 -25.96 38.01 -17.56
N ASP A 328 -24.95 38.61 -18.18
CA ASP A 328 -24.59 38.35 -19.57
C ASP A 328 -23.69 37.09 -19.65
N TYR A 329 -24.34 35.93 -19.72
CA TYR A 329 -23.65 34.63 -19.79
C TYR A 329 -22.84 34.44 -21.07
N GLU A 330 -23.20 35.10 -22.17
CA GLU A 330 -22.45 35.00 -23.43
C GLU A 330 -21.08 35.68 -23.29
N SER A 331 -21.07 36.93 -22.83
CA SER A 331 -19.83 37.66 -22.56
C SER A 331 -19.00 36.99 -21.48
N LEU A 332 -19.64 36.48 -20.41
CA LEU A 332 -18.96 35.75 -19.33
C LEU A 332 -18.20 34.54 -19.87
N LEU A 333 -18.86 33.68 -20.65
CA LEU A 333 -18.25 32.46 -21.17
C LEU A 333 -17.17 32.75 -22.21
N ARG A 334 -17.37 33.76 -23.06
CA ARG A 334 -16.39 34.17 -24.08
C ARG A 334 -15.10 34.70 -23.45
N GLU A 335 -15.20 35.47 -22.37
CA GLU A 335 -14.05 36.08 -21.70
C GLU A 335 -13.38 35.18 -20.67
N ASN A 336 -14.00 34.06 -20.29
CA ASN A 336 -13.46 33.10 -19.32
C ASN A 336 -13.40 31.67 -19.90
N PRO A 337 -12.66 31.45 -21.01
CA PRO A 337 -12.55 30.13 -21.65
C PRO A 337 -11.89 29.06 -20.76
N ASN A 338 -11.10 29.50 -19.78
CA ASN A 338 -10.47 28.69 -18.74
C ASN A 338 -11.49 27.88 -17.91
N LEU A 339 -12.73 28.38 -17.72
CA LEU A 339 -13.76 27.62 -16.97
C LEU A 339 -14.15 26.33 -17.70
N LYS A 340 -14.22 26.40 -19.03
CA LYS A 340 -14.49 25.24 -19.89
C LYS A 340 -13.33 24.26 -19.86
N GLU A 341 -12.10 24.77 -19.90
CA GLU A 341 -10.90 23.93 -19.84
C GLU A 341 -10.83 23.14 -18.52
N VAL A 342 -11.01 23.82 -17.39
CA VAL A 342 -11.08 23.20 -16.06
C VAL A 342 -12.19 22.15 -16.01
N ASN A 343 -13.41 22.51 -16.43
CA ASN A 343 -14.54 21.58 -16.41
C ASN A 343 -14.26 20.31 -17.23
N ASN A 344 -13.65 20.45 -18.41
CA ASN A 344 -13.34 19.33 -19.29
C ASN A 344 -12.25 18.41 -18.71
N GLN A 345 -11.39 18.91 -17.82
CA GLN A 345 -10.39 18.10 -17.12
C GLN A 345 -10.91 17.44 -15.84
N LEU A 346 -12.16 17.69 -15.41
CA LEU A 346 -12.70 17.05 -14.20
C LEU A 346 -12.94 15.54 -14.37
N GLU A 347 -12.94 15.03 -15.60
CA GLU A 347 -12.89 13.59 -15.86
C GLU A 347 -11.67 12.94 -15.18
N ASP A 348 -10.50 13.58 -15.26
CA ASP A 348 -9.27 13.07 -14.67
C ASP A 348 -9.37 13.03 -13.13
N LEU A 349 -9.98 14.03 -12.50
CA LEU A 349 -10.25 14.01 -11.06
C LEU A 349 -11.16 12.83 -10.69
N VAL A 350 -12.22 12.58 -11.46
CA VAL A 350 -13.09 11.43 -11.22
C VAL A 350 -12.33 10.11 -11.37
N LEU A 351 -11.48 9.97 -12.39
CA LEU A 351 -10.63 8.79 -12.57
C LEU A 351 -9.65 8.61 -11.40
N GLN A 352 -9.09 9.69 -10.86
CA GLN A 352 -8.25 9.64 -9.66
C GLN A 352 -9.02 9.15 -8.43
N THR A 353 -10.29 9.53 -8.24
CA THR A 353 -11.10 8.98 -7.14
C THR A 353 -11.38 7.49 -7.29
N LYS A 354 -11.60 7.00 -8.51
CA LYS A 354 -11.73 5.56 -8.81
C LYS A 354 -10.42 4.82 -8.55
N ARG A 355 -9.28 5.41 -8.89
CA ARG A 355 -7.97 4.83 -8.58
C ARG A 355 -7.74 4.73 -7.07
N PHE A 356 -8.17 5.72 -6.29
CA PHE A 356 -8.14 5.62 -4.82
C PHE A 356 -9.02 4.48 -4.31
N GLU A 357 -10.25 4.35 -4.81
CA GLU A 357 -11.15 3.24 -4.48
C GLU A 357 -10.49 1.88 -4.72
N ASN A 358 -9.82 1.70 -5.85
CA ASN A 358 -9.09 0.47 -6.14
C ASN A 358 -7.97 0.22 -5.11
N LEU A 359 -7.16 1.24 -4.81
CA LEU A 359 -6.08 1.12 -3.81
C LEU A 359 -6.61 0.85 -2.40
N TYR A 360 -7.77 1.41 -2.05
CA TYR A 360 -8.48 1.14 -0.80
C TYR A 360 -8.95 -0.32 -0.74
N ASN A 361 -9.56 -0.84 -1.80
CA ASN A 361 -10.01 -2.23 -1.87
C ASN A 361 -8.84 -3.23 -1.90
N GLU A 362 -7.76 -2.90 -2.60
CA GLU A 362 -6.51 -3.67 -2.63
C GLU A 362 -5.90 -3.80 -1.24
N TYR A 363 -5.91 -2.72 -0.44
CA TYR A 363 -5.45 -2.75 0.94
C TYR A 363 -6.22 -3.78 1.79
N PHE A 364 -7.56 -3.81 1.70
CA PHE A 364 -8.34 -4.82 2.43
C PHE A 364 -8.14 -6.25 1.92
N THR A 365 -7.90 -6.40 0.61
CA THR A 365 -7.57 -7.70 0.01
C THR A 365 -6.21 -8.20 0.50
N LEU A 366 -5.23 -7.30 0.60
CA LEU A 366 -3.91 -7.57 1.16
C LEU A 366 -4.01 -7.99 2.63
N LEU A 367 -4.78 -7.25 3.44
CA LEU A 367 -5.07 -7.59 4.82
C LEU A 367 -5.72 -8.98 4.93
N ASP A 368 -6.75 -9.28 4.15
CA ASP A 368 -7.45 -10.57 4.21
C ASP A 368 -6.53 -11.76 3.85
N SER A 369 -5.70 -11.58 2.82
CA SER A 369 -4.67 -12.54 2.44
C SER A 369 -3.65 -12.76 3.56
N TYR A 370 -3.19 -11.68 4.21
CA TYR A 370 -2.29 -11.75 5.35
C TYR A 370 -2.90 -12.52 6.52
N TYR A 371 -4.13 -12.18 6.92
CA TYR A 371 -4.85 -12.86 7.99
C TYR A 371 -5.04 -14.35 7.71
N THR A 372 -5.35 -14.71 6.46
CA THR A 372 -5.47 -16.11 6.03
C THR A 372 -4.14 -16.86 6.21
N LYS A 373 -3.02 -16.25 5.82
CA LYS A 373 -1.69 -16.87 5.93
C LYS A 373 -1.23 -17.02 7.38
N VAL A 374 -1.48 -16.04 8.24
CA VAL A 374 -1.18 -16.17 9.68
C VAL A 374 -2.02 -17.28 10.31
N ASN A 375 -3.31 -17.37 9.99
CA ASN A 375 -4.14 -18.49 10.46
C ASN A 375 -3.64 -19.85 9.96
N ASN A 376 -3.18 -19.93 8.71
CA ASN A 376 -2.55 -21.15 8.18
C ASN A 376 -1.27 -21.51 8.92
N SER A 377 -0.46 -20.53 9.34
CA SER A 377 0.72 -20.80 10.18
C SER A 377 0.33 -21.36 11.55
N LEU A 378 -0.70 -20.81 12.21
CA LEU A 378 -1.24 -21.37 13.45
C LEU A 378 -1.78 -22.79 13.25
N LYS A 379 -2.38 -23.06 12.08
CA LYS A 379 -2.84 -24.41 11.72
C LYS A 379 -1.68 -25.39 11.54
N ILE A 380 -0.59 -24.96 10.91
CA ILE A 380 0.66 -25.74 10.83
C ILE A 380 1.18 -26.07 12.24
N ALA A 381 1.15 -25.11 13.17
CA ALA A 381 1.57 -25.36 14.55
C ALA A 381 0.71 -26.43 15.23
N GLN A 382 -0.60 -26.41 15.00
CA GLN A 382 -1.52 -27.44 15.50
C GLN A 382 -1.25 -28.81 14.87
N ASP A 383 -1.17 -28.88 13.54
CA ASP A 383 -1.05 -30.13 12.79
C ASP A 383 0.30 -30.82 13.05
N ASN A 384 1.33 -30.03 13.34
CA ASN A 384 2.64 -30.52 13.77
C ASN A 384 2.75 -30.82 15.27
N GLY A 385 1.69 -30.59 16.05
CA GLY A 385 1.68 -30.82 17.51
C GLY A 385 2.66 -29.93 18.27
N LEU A 386 2.87 -28.70 17.80
CA LEU A 386 3.76 -27.72 18.46
C LEU A 386 3.11 -27.14 19.72
N ALA A 387 1.78 -26.99 19.71
CA ALA A 387 1.00 -26.40 20.80
C ALA A 387 -0.33 -27.12 20.97
N ASP A 388 -0.92 -27.01 22.16
CA ASP A 388 -2.23 -27.58 22.44
C ASP A 388 -3.31 -26.95 21.55
N LYS A 389 -4.26 -27.79 21.12
CA LYS A 389 -5.38 -27.35 20.28
C LYS A 389 -6.15 -26.19 20.91
N SER A 390 -6.38 -26.21 22.22
CA SER A 390 -7.07 -25.14 22.94
C SER A 390 -6.34 -23.80 22.89
N ILE A 391 -5.00 -23.81 22.94
CA ILE A 391 -4.16 -22.61 22.81
C ILE A 391 -4.28 -22.06 21.39
N ILE A 392 -4.17 -22.92 20.37
CA ILE A 392 -4.29 -22.50 18.97
C ILE A 392 -5.70 -21.94 18.68
N ASP A 393 -6.75 -22.63 19.11
CA ASP A 393 -8.14 -22.20 18.91
C ASP A 393 -8.37 -20.82 19.58
N THR A 394 -7.81 -20.61 20.78
CA THR A 394 -7.86 -19.32 21.49
C THR A 394 -7.13 -18.22 20.71
N LYS A 395 -5.91 -18.49 20.23
CA LYS A 395 -5.12 -17.52 19.47
C LYS A 395 -5.75 -17.18 18.12
N GLN A 396 -6.36 -18.14 17.45
CA GLN A 396 -7.12 -17.87 16.23
C GLN A 396 -8.37 -17.02 16.51
N ALA A 397 -9.06 -17.23 17.64
CA ALA A 397 -10.21 -16.42 18.03
C ALA A 397 -9.80 -14.97 18.37
N GLU A 398 -8.75 -14.80 19.16
CA GLU A 398 -8.15 -13.49 19.48
C GLU A 398 -7.76 -12.75 18.20
N PHE A 399 -7.08 -13.43 17.28
CA PHE A 399 -6.66 -12.87 16.01
C PHE A 399 -7.84 -12.44 15.11
N ARG A 400 -8.93 -13.23 15.09
CA ARG A 400 -10.16 -12.86 14.35
C ARG A 400 -10.83 -11.62 14.94
N SER A 401 -10.82 -11.47 16.26
CA SER A 401 -11.33 -10.26 16.93
C SER A 401 -10.50 -9.06 16.55
N LEU A 402 -9.17 -9.14 16.72
CA LEU A 402 -8.24 -8.05 16.39
C LEU A 402 -8.32 -7.64 14.91
N LYS A 403 -8.49 -8.60 14.00
CA LYS A 403 -8.79 -8.34 12.58
C LYS A 403 -10.06 -7.52 12.41
N THR A 404 -11.14 -7.96 13.06
CA THR A 404 -12.46 -7.33 12.91
C THR A 404 -12.41 -5.88 13.40
N ASP A 405 -11.81 -5.66 14.56
CA ASP A 405 -11.66 -4.33 15.16
C ASP A 405 -10.83 -3.42 14.27
N ALA A 406 -9.67 -3.91 13.78
CA ALA A 406 -8.80 -3.15 12.87
C ALA A 406 -9.51 -2.76 11.57
N VAL A 407 -10.25 -3.69 10.95
CA VAL A 407 -11.01 -3.42 9.71
C VAL A 407 -12.09 -2.37 9.96
N GLN A 408 -12.85 -2.50 11.04
CA GLN A 408 -13.92 -1.55 11.38
C GLN A 408 -13.38 -0.16 11.66
N GLU A 409 -12.27 -0.03 12.39
CA GLU A 409 -11.64 1.25 12.69
C GLU A 409 -11.20 1.97 11.40
N ILE A 410 -10.56 1.22 10.49
CA ILE A 410 -10.10 1.78 9.21
C ILE A 410 -11.30 2.21 8.37
N GLN A 411 -12.32 1.36 8.24
CA GLN A 411 -13.54 1.69 7.48
C GLN A 411 -14.29 2.90 8.06
N ALA A 412 -14.38 3.02 9.39
CA ALA A 412 -15.02 4.15 10.04
C ALA A 412 -14.27 5.47 9.77
N SER A 413 -12.94 5.43 9.77
CA SER A 413 -12.13 6.63 9.52
C SER A 413 -12.10 7.05 8.05
N ILE A 414 -11.96 6.09 7.14
CA ILE A 414 -11.92 6.33 5.69
C ILE A 414 -13.34 6.16 5.18
N ASN A 415 -14.17 7.17 5.44
CA ASN A 415 -15.53 7.24 4.92
C ASN A 415 -15.52 7.40 3.39
N ILE A 416 -15.35 6.29 2.67
CA ILE A 416 -15.26 6.29 1.20
C ILE A 416 -16.60 6.64 0.54
N ARG A 417 -17.72 6.43 1.24
CA ARG A 417 -19.06 6.81 0.77
C ARG A 417 -19.21 8.31 0.59
N GLU A 418 -18.63 9.10 1.49
CA GLU A 418 -18.57 10.55 1.38
C GLU A 418 -17.86 11.01 0.11
N LEU A 419 -16.70 10.39 -0.20
CA LEU A 419 -15.96 10.65 -1.44
C LEU A 419 -16.82 10.32 -2.67
N TYR A 420 -17.44 9.13 -2.73
CA TYR A 420 -18.30 8.75 -3.86
C TYR A 420 -19.46 9.73 -4.06
N SER A 421 -20.19 10.03 -2.97
CA SER A 421 -21.35 10.90 -3.05
C SER A 421 -20.98 12.29 -3.57
N ASN A 422 -19.79 12.78 -3.25
CA ASN A 422 -19.32 14.05 -3.77
C ASN A 422 -18.85 13.95 -5.23
N THR A 423 -18.13 12.90 -5.60
CA THR A 423 -17.69 12.64 -6.98
C THR A 423 -18.86 12.50 -7.95
N GLU A 424 -19.96 11.82 -7.56
CA GLU A 424 -21.14 11.62 -8.41
C GLU A 424 -21.88 12.92 -8.77
N LYS A 425 -21.64 14.01 -8.02
CA LYS A 425 -22.16 15.35 -8.32
C LYS A 425 -21.42 16.04 -9.46
N ILE A 426 -20.24 15.55 -9.86
CA ILE A 426 -19.46 16.07 -10.99
C ILE A 426 -19.94 15.40 -12.28
N LYS A 427 -20.50 16.19 -13.20
CA LYS A 427 -21.03 15.75 -14.50
C LYS A 427 -20.01 16.03 -15.61
N TYR A 428 -19.00 15.16 -15.71
CA TYR A 428 -17.77 15.38 -16.49
C TYR A 428 -17.82 14.91 -17.97
N ARG A 429 -18.83 14.13 -18.40
CA ARG A 429 -18.95 13.68 -19.81
C ARG A 429 -19.56 14.73 -20.75
N TYR A 430 -19.91 15.92 -20.26
CA TYR A 430 -20.28 17.05 -21.12
C TYR A 430 -19.02 17.82 -21.51
N ARG A 431 -18.43 17.49 -22.66
CA ARG A 431 -17.46 18.37 -23.30
C ARG A 431 -18.21 19.60 -23.77
N ILE A 432 -17.93 20.74 -23.16
CA ILE A 432 -18.45 22.02 -23.65
C ILE A 432 -17.67 22.29 -24.94
N PHE A 433 -18.31 22.15 -26.11
CA PHE A 433 -17.66 22.35 -27.41
C PHE A 433 -17.46 23.81 -27.75
#